data_AF-A0A8T7APZ2-F1
#
_entry.id   AF-A0A8T7APZ2-F1
#
_cell.length_a   1.000
_cell.length_b   1.000
_cell.length_c   1.000
_cell.angle_alpha   90.00
_cell.angle_beta   90.00
_cell.angle_gamma   90.00
#
_symmetry.space_group_name_H-M   'P 1'
#
loop_
_entity.id
_entity.type
_entity.pdbx_description
1 polymer ?
#
loop_
_entity_poly.entity_id
_entity_poly.type
_entity_poly.pdbx_seq_one_letter_code
_entity_poly.pdbx_strand_id
1 'polypeptide(L)'
;MGSEVSGDHQFQGIVRLAAIHNRTLTPEQITQNFAVGVGQKFFLLFYLGDHLTTVPDPYLVFEVSQFDSYSYLFNEPRFISLDTSVVDPGPLDIAGLRIGINGTVVEAGQAFQFIDTRDAGFTAPYTADGMILSGQGTIVPVLKSPEQDQFFVSFEVLGNSTNVIIEPSPTPPPPPADGPETPDIGLRTFEEINATMAEISTVSTQEPNVLNTFLTVKQQLPTDENMEGFLAAHQMAVAQLSIEHCNALVNDSTKRAAFWPDFTFPASIGAAFGPSADRDEVFDPLIDRITLPDGFGAGLSTQPDIADFKGELSSLTDRLTTCYNFSTDEDNCEPGRVDTVVKAVCAAALGNAATLMQ
;
A
#
# COMPACT_ATOMS: atom_id res chain seq x y z
N MET A 1 6.96 44.20 -18.42
CA MET A 1 6.39 43.12 -17.59
C MET A 1 6.21 41.91 -18.50
N GLY A 2 6.68 40.73 -18.12
CA GLY A 2 6.64 39.52 -18.95
C GLY A 2 7.96 38.74 -18.94
N SER A 3 8.01 37.67 -19.75
CA SER A 3 9.19 36.81 -19.92
C SER A 3 10.36 37.57 -20.54
N GLU A 4 11.57 37.26 -20.07
CA GLU A 4 12.80 37.75 -20.69
C GLU A 4 13.04 37.08 -22.06
N VAL A 5 13.68 37.81 -22.97
CA VAL A 5 13.93 37.40 -24.37
C VAL A 5 14.82 36.15 -24.48
N SER A 6 15.58 35.83 -23.44
CA SER A 6 16.48 34.66 -23.37
C SER A 6 15.73 33.33 -23.22
N GLY A 7 14.45 33.34 -22.83
CA GLY A 7 13.63 32.14 -22.69
C GLY A 7 13.89 31.31 -21.42
N ASP A 8 14.96 31.61 -20.67
CA ASP A 8 15.36 30.85 -19.47
C ASP A 8 14.43 31.06 -18.26
N HIS A 9 13.65 32.15 -18.24
CA HIS A 9 12.67 32.43 -17.19
C HIS A 9 11.34 32.89 -17.79
N GLN A 10 10.46 31.92 -18.07
CA GLN A 10 9.12 32.22 -18.55
C GLN A 10 8.22 32.70 -17.41
N PHE A 11 7.66 33.88 -17.58
CA PHE A 11 6.65 34.42 -16.68
C PHE A 11 5.33 33.65 -16.86
N GLN A 12 4.90 32.92 -15.83
CA GLN A 12 3.64 32.15 -15.83
C GLN A 12 2.47 32.89 -15.19
N GLY A 13 2.65 34.15 -14.80
CA GLY A 13 1.57 34.97 -14.23
C GLY A 13 0.71 35.63 -15.29
N ILE A 14 -0.43 36.17 -14.87
CA ILE A 14 -1.26 37.07 -15.69
C ILE A 14 -1.17 38.46 -15.07
N VAL A 15 -0.74 39.46 -15.85
CA VAL A 15 -0.81 40.86 -15.44
C VAL A 15 -2.15 41.42 -15.88
N ARG A 16 -3.00 41.80 -14.91
CA ARG A 16 -4.26 42.50 -15.16
C ARG A 16 -4.14 43.95 -14.69
N LEU A 17 -4.77 44.87 -15.41
CA LEU A 17 -4.95 46.27 -14.99
C LEU A 17 -3.64 47.06 -14.76
N ALA A 18 -2.60 46.80 -15.55
CA ALA A 18 -1.37 47.59 -15.49
C ALA A 18 -1.59 49.03 -15.98
N ALA A 19 -1.41 50.00 -15.09
CA ALA A 19 -1.49 51.42 -15.40
C ALA A 19 -0.17 52.13 -15.06
N ILE A 20 0.26 53.05 -15.92
CA ILE A 20 1.43 53.90 -15.69
C ILE A 20 0.94 55.33 -15.52
N HIS A 21 1.24 55.93 -14.37
CA HIS A 21 0.91 57.32 -14.07
C HIS A 21 2.13 58.21 -14.26
N ASN A 22 1.95 59.38 -14.86
CA ASN A 22 3.00 60.39 -15.03
C ASN A 22 3.23 61.26 -13.78
N ARG A 23 2.66 60.84 -12.65
CA ARG A 23 2.74 61.51 -11.34
C ARG A 23 2.54 60.50 -10.23
N THR A 24 3.02 60.84 -9.04
CA THR A 24 2.76 60.08 -7.82
C THR A 24 1.29 60.24 -7.42
N LEU A 25 0.58 59.13 -7.24
CA LEU A 25 -0.78 59.12 -6.73
C LEU A 25 -0.78 59.32 -5.20
N THR A 26 -1.80 60.01 -4.67
CA THR A 26 -2.03 60.07 -3.22
C THR A 26 -2.67 58.77 -2.71
N PRO A 27 -2.59 58.45 -1.40
CA PRO A 27 -3.25 57.27 -0.82
C PRO A 27 -4.76 57.21 -1.12
N GLU A 28 -5.45 58.35 -1.13
CA GLU A 28 -6.87 58.44 -1.43
C GLU A 28 -7.14 58.12 -2.91
N GLN A 29 -6.28 58.58 -3.82
CA GLN A 29 -6.38 58.30 -5.25
C GLN A 29 -6.08 56.83 -5.57
N ILE A 30 -5.14 56.20 -4.84
CA ILE A 30 -4.88 54.77 -4.95
C ILE A 30 -6.11 53.97 -4.50
N THR A 31 -6.69 54.35 -3.36
CA THR A 31 -7.90 53.72 -2.82
C THR A 31 -9.09 53.89 -3.77
N GLN A 32 -9.24 55.08 -4.36
CA GLN A 32 -10.26 55.34 -5.38
C GLN A 32 -10.04 54.50 -6.64
N ASN A 33 -8.83 54.45 -7.19
CA ASN A 33 -8.52 53.65 -8.38
C ASN A 33 -8.74 52.15 -8.14
N PHE A 34 -8.42 51.66 -6.93
CA PHE A 34 -8.69 50.28 -6.52
C PHE A 34 -10.20 50.03 -6.39
N ALA A 35 -10.94 50.95 -5.76
CA ALA A 35 -12.39 50.84 -5.57
C ALA A 35 -13.19 50.93 -6.88
N VAL A 36 -12.67 51.62 -7.90
CA VAL A 36 -13.31 51.75 -9.22
C VAL A 36 -13.39 50.43 -9.97
N GLY A 37 -12.58 49.42 -9.61
CA GLY A 37 -12.72 48.03 -10.07
C GLY A 37 -12.96 47.88 -11.58
N VAL A 38 -11.91 47.94 -12.40
CA VAL A 38 -12.09 47.96 -13.87
C VAL A 38 -12.39 46.57 -14.44
N GLY A 39 -13.66 46.39 -14.78
CA GLY A 39 -14.31 45.29 -15.47
C GLY A 39 -15.79 45.61 -15.40
N GLN A 40 -16.56 45.52 -16.49
CA GLN A 40 -17.97 45.86 -16.40
C GLN A 40 -18.67 44.84 -15.49
N LYS A 41 -18.85 45.23 -14.23
CA LYS A 41 -19.69 44.53 -13.26
C LYS A 41 -21.12 44.96 -13.55
N PHE A 42 -21.97 43.99 -13.78
CA PHE A 42 -23.39 44.22 -13.98
C PHE A 42 -24.17 43.39 -12.96
N PHE A 43 -25.29 43.95 -12.51
CA PHE A 43 -26.22 43.22 -11.67
C PHE A 43 -27.27 42.57 -12.55
N LEU A 44 -27.38 41.24 -12.46
CA LEU A 44 -28.49 40.51 -13.07
C LEU A 44 -29.53 40.26 -11.99
N LEU A 45 -30.77 40.68 -12.25
CA LEU A 45 -31.90 40.51 -11.35
C LEU A 45 -32.87 39.50 -11.96
N PHE A 46 -33.20 38.46 -11.21
CA PHE A 46 -34.18 37.43 -11.56
C PHE A 46 -35.40 37.58 -10.66
N TYR A 47 -36.56 37.82 -11.24
CA TYR A 47 -37.81 37.96 -10.50
C TYR A 47 -38.28 36.61 -9.95
N LEU A 48 -38.69 36.57 -8.69
CA LEU A 48 -39.13 35.35 -7.99
C LEU A 48 -40.61 35.38 -7.56
N GLY A 49 -41.35 36.45 -7.90
CA GLY A 49 -42.68 36.71 -7.31
C GLY A 49 -43.75 35.67 -7.65
N ASP A 50 -43.58 34.94 -8.75
CA ASP A 50 -44.49 33.85 -9.13
C ASP A 50 -44.48 32.69 -8.14
N HIS A 51 -43.37 32.50 -7.39
CA HIS A 51 -43.20 31.41 -6.44
C HIS A 51 -43.10 31.90 -4.98
N LEU A 52 -42.70 33.16 -4.76
CA LEU A 52 -42.61 33.80 -3.45
C LEU A 52 -43.72 34.84 -3.26
N THR A 53 -44.97 34.40 -3.30
CA THR A 53 -46.15 35.29 -3.30
C THR A 53 -46.37 36.07 -1.99
N THR A 54 -45.65 35.71 -0.91
CA THR A 54 -45.75 36.36 0.40
C THR A 54 -44.83 37.57 0.54
N VAL A 55 -43.85 37.73 -0.36
CA VAL A 55 -42.90 38.84 -0.36
C VAL A 55 -43.16 39.69 -1.60
N PRO A 56 -43.43 41.01 -1.45
CA PRO A 56 -43.60 41.88 -2.61
C PRO A 56 -42.28 42.10 -3.35
N ASP A 57 -42.34 42.25 -4.67
CA ASP A 57 -41.22 42.48 -5.57
C ASP A 57 -39.92 41.72 -5.23
N PRO A 58 -39.96 40.37 -5.10
CA PRO A 58 -38.79 39.58 -4.70
C PRO A 58 -37.89 39.28 -5.90
N TYR A 59 -36.59 39.52 -5.73
CA TYR A 59 -35.56 39.28 -6.74
C TYR A 59 -34.36 38.51 -6.17
N LEU A 60 -33.79 37.66 -7.02
CA LEU A 60 -32.44 37.14 -6.83
C LEU A 60 -31.48 37.97 -7.66
N VAL A 61 -30.47 38.54 -7.02
CA VAL A 61 -29.46 39.39 -7.67
C VAL A 61 -28.12 38.68 -7.67
N PHE A 62 -27.41 38.77 -8.79
CA PHE A 62 -26.02 38.37 -8.90
C PHE A 62 -25.17 39.55 -9.30
N GLU A 63 -23.96 39.62 -8.75
CA GLU A 63 -22.89 40.40 -9.34
C GLU A 63 -22.24 39.56 -10.44
N VAL A 64 -22.31 40.03 -11.69
CA VAL A 64 -21.75 39.33 -12.85
C VAL A 64 -20.67 40.17 -13.49
N SER A 65 -19.54 39.53 -13.81
CA SER A 65 -18.44 40.16 -14.53
C SER A 65 -17.84 39.18 -15.55
N GLN A 66 -17.23 39.72 -16.61
CA GLN A 66 -16.45 38.88 -17.52
C GLN A 66 -15.16 38.44 -16.82
N PHE A 67 -14.98 37.12 -16.63
CA PHE A 67 -13.82 36.56 -15.95
C PHE A 67 -12.61 36.42 -16.88
N ASP A 68 -12.88 35.96 -18.09
CA ASP A 68 -11.99 35.89 -19.24
C ASP A 68 -12.79 35.95 -20.57
N SER A 69 -12.12 35.72 -21.70
CA SER A 69 -12.77 35.75 -23.03
C SER A 69 -13.81 34.65 -23.26
N TYR A 70 -13.91 33.65 -22.37
CA TYR A 70 -14.75 32.45 -22.53
C TYR A 70 -15.68 32.20 -21.34
N SER A 71 -15.69 33.07 -20.33
CA SER A 71 -16.48 32.84 -19.12
C SER A 71 -16.90 34.12 -18.38
N TYR A 72 -18.03 33.98 -17.68
CA TYR A 72 -18.57 34.93 -16.72
C TYR A 72 -18.29 34.44 -15.31
N LEU A 73 -17.97 35.35 -14.40
CA LEU A 73 -17.99 35.12 -12.96
C LEU A 73 -19.32 35.63 -12.41
N PHE A 74 -20.12 34.72 -11.86
CA PHE A 74 -21.29 35.03 -11.05
C PHE A 74 -20.89 34.99 -9.59
N ASN A 75 -21.12 36.08 -8.87
CA ASN A 75 -20.69 36.22 -7.48
C ASN A 75 -21.85 36.70 -6.60
N GLU A 76 -21.78 36.33 -5.33
CA GLU A 76 -22.69 36.80 -4.26
C GLU A 76 -24.18 36.78 -4.64
N PRO A 77 -24.79 35.60 -4.87
CA PRO A 77 -26.23 35.51 -4.99
C PRO A 77 -26.87 36.11 -3.74
N ARG A 78 -27.72 37.12 -3.93
CA ARG A 78 -28.42 37.77 -2.83
C ARG A 78 -29.90 37.88 -3.13
N PHE A 79 -30.72 37.62 -2.12
CA PHE A 79 -32.14 37.88 -2.17
C PHE A 79 -32.42 39.33 -1.78
N ILE A 80 -33.26 40.03 -2.54
CA ILE A 80 -33.70 41.39 -2.21
C ILE A 80 -35.17 41.58 -2.60
N SER A 81 -35.93 42.30 -1.78
CA SER A 81 -37.20 42.90 -2.20
C SER A 81 -36.95 44.33 -2.65
N LEU A 82 -37.49 44.71 -3.81
CA LEU A 82 -37.43 46.10 -4.28
C LEU A 82 -38.51 46.99 -3.67
N ASP A 83 -39.43 46.44 -2.88
CA ASP A 83 -40.39 47.21 -2.09
C ASP A 83 -39.71 47.75 -0.82
N THR A 84 -39.61 49.08 -0.74
CA THR A 84 -38.94 49.77 0.37
C THR A 84 -39.65 49.64 1.73
N SER A 85 -40.87 49.11 1.77
CA SER A 85 -41.59 48.79 3.01
C SER A 85 -41.14 47.47 3.65
N VAL A 86 -40.43 46.60 2.92
CA VAL A 86 -39.94 45.33 3.43
C VAL A 86 -38.65 45.54 4.21
N VAL A 87 -38.74 45.40 5.53
CA VAL A 87 -37.58 45.46 6.45
C VAL A 87 -37.07 44.06 6.79
N ASP A 88 -37.95 43.05 6.70
CA ASP A 88 -37.64 41.64 6.89
C ASP A 88 -38.63 40.80 6.04
N PRO A 89 -38.16 40.02 5.05
CA PRO A 89 -39.02 39.16 4.24
C PRO A 89 -39.53 37.92 4.98
N GLY A 90 -39.04 37.65 6.20
CA GLY A 90 -39.33 36.42 6.94
C GLY A 90 -38.54 35.22 6.42
N PRO A 91 -38.92 33.98 6.83
CA PRO A 91 -38.25 32.78 6.36
C PRO A 91 -38.47 32.58 4.86
N LEU A 92 -37.39 32.32 4.13
CA LEU A 92 -37.39 32.05 2.70
C LEU A 92 -36.98 30.60 2.49
N ASP A 93 -37.74 29.86 1.69
CA ASP A 93 -37.41 28.49 1.30
C ASP A 93 -36.74 28.51 -0.07
N ILE A 94 -35.40 28.54 -0.09
CA ILE A 94 -34.57 28.55 -1.29
C ILE A 94 -33.51 27.46 -1.12
N ALA A 95 -33.54 26.44 -1.99
CA ALA A 95 -32.52 25.39 -1.99
C ALA A 95 -32.13 24.95 -3.41
N GLY A 96 -30.88 24.51 -3.58
CA GLY A 96 -30.42 23.90 -4.83
C GLY A 96 -30.38 24.86 -6.01
N LEU A 97 -29.84 26.07 -5.83
CA LEU A 97 -29.76 27.10 -6.87
C LEU A 97 -28.75 26.71 -7.96
N ARG A 98 -29.19 26.68 -9.21
CA ARG A 98 -28.35 26.42 -10.39
C ARG A 98 -28.52 27.51 -11.44
N ILE A 99 -27.44 27.81 -12.16
CA ILE A 99 -27.46 28.77 -13.28
C ILE A 99 -27.52 28.01 -14.59
N GLY A 100 -28.41 28.46 -15.48
CA GLY A 100 -28.49 27.99 -16.85
C GLY A 100 -28.24 29.11 -17.84
N ILE A 101 -27.83 28.72 -19.04
CA ILE A 101 -27.52 29.59 -20.16
C ILE A 101 -28.20 29.07 -21.43
N ASN A 102 -28.85 29.95 -22.17
CA ASN A 102 -29.51 29.65 -23.45
C ASN A 102 -30.45 28.42 -23.42
N GLY A 103 -31.17 28.22 -22.32
CA GLY A 103 -32.17 27.14 -22.16
C GLY A 103 -31.64 25.83 -21.57
N THR A 104 -30.34 25.73 -21.26
CA THR A 104 -29.75 24.54 -20.62
C THR A 104 -29.04 24.91 -19.32
N VAL A 105 -29.17 24.08 -18.28
CA VAL A 105 -28.43 24.24 -17.02
C VAL A 105 -26.96 23.89 -17.26
N VAL A 106 -26.03 24.68 -16.73
CA VAL A 106 -24.59 24.42 -16.92
C VAL A 106 -24.17 23.18 -16.12
N GLU A 107 -23.47 22.23 -16.75
CA GLU A 107 -23.05 20.98 -16.10
C GLU A 107 -21.94 21.17 -15.06
N ALA A 108 -21.09 22.18 -15.26
CA ALA A 108 -19.95 22.50 -14.39
C ALA A 108 -20.09 23.90 -13.79
N GLY A 109 -19.43 24.15 -12.64
CA GLY A 109 -19.50 25.45 -12.00
C GLY A 109 -20.88 25.77 -11.42
N GLN A 110 -21.45 24.84 -10.65
CA GLN A 110 -22.69 25.03 -9.90
C GLN A 110 -22.42 25.15 -8.40
N ALA A 111 -21.57 26.10 -7.98
CA ALA A 111 -21.26 26.27 -6.55
C ALA A 111 -22.50 26.60 -5.69
N PHE A 112 -23.54 27.16 -6.32
CA PHE A 112 -24.79 27.56 -5.65
C PHE A 112 -25.77 26.41 -5.40
N GLN A 113 -25.50 25.21 -5.93
CA GLN A 113 -26.38 24.06 -5.71
C GLN A 113 -26.44 23.61 -4.24
N PHE A 114 -25.47 24.04 -3.43
CA PHE A 114 -25.40 23.73 -2.00
C PHE A 114 -26.06 24.79 -1.10
N ILE A 115 -26.63 25.84 -1.69
CA ILE A 115 -27.43 26.80 -0.92
C ILE A 115 -28.67 26.07 -0.43
N ASP A 116 -28.92 26.10 0.88
CA ASP A 116 -30.18 25.71 1.50
C ASP A 116 -30.49 26.66 2.66
N THR A 117 -31.43 27.57 2.47
CA THR A 117 -31.84 28.55 3.49
C THR A 117 -32.73 27.93 4.58
N ARG A 118 -33.18 26.68 4.40
CA ARG A 118 -34.01 25.95 5.37
C ARG A 118 -33.17 25.21 6.40
N ASP A 119 -31.86 25.08 6.16
CA ASP A 119 -30.94 24.50 7.13
C ASP A 119 -30.91 25.36 8.39
N ALA A 120 -31.03 24.74 9.56
CA ALA A 120 -30.96 25.42 10.85
C ALA A 120 -29.62 26.12 11.08
N GLY A 121 -28.55 25.69 10.37
CA GLY A 121 -27.24 26.33 10.38
C GLY A 121 -27.13 27.57 9.48
N PHE A 122 -28.11 27.85 8.62
CA PHE A 122 -28.06 28.99 7.71
C PHE A 122 -28.41 30.30 8.45
N THR A 123 -27.45 31.22 8.52
CA THR A 123 -27.65 32.55 9.12
C THR A 123 -27.16 33.64 8.18
N ALA A 124 -28.07 34.43 7.61
CA ALA A 124 -27.75 35.64 6.86
C ALA A 124 -28.74 36.76 7.19
N PRO A 125 -28.28 37.92 7.69
CA PRO A 125 -29.17 39.03 7.99
C PRO A 125 -29.71 39.66 6.69
N TYR A 126 -30.97 40.07 6.71
CA TYR A 126 -31.53 40.93 5.67
C TYR A 126 -31.15 42.39 5.94
N THR A 127 -30.55 43.05 4.96
CA THR A 127 -30.11 44.45 5.04
C THR A 127 -30.70 45.26 3.88
N ALA A 128 -30.44 46.57 3.84
CA ALA A 128 -30.83 47.41 2.70
C ALA A 128 -30.23 46.93 1.37
N ASP A 129 -29.10 46.22 1.40
CA ASP A 129 -28.44 45.66 0.22
C ASP A 129 -28.89 44.22 -0.09
N GLY A 130 -29.91 43.73 0.63
CA GLY A 130 -30.44 42.37 0.56
C GLY A 130 -29.84 41.40 1.58
N MET A 131 -30.14 40.11 1.38
CA MET A 131 -29.67 38.96 2.15
C MET A 131 -28.79 38.08 1.26
N ILE A 132 -27.51 37.96 1.62
CA ILE A 132 -26.54 37.17 0.85
C ILE A 132 -26.80 35.68 1.09
N LEU A 133 -27.04 34.92 0.01
CA LEU A 133 -27.29 33.48 0.05
C LEU A 133 -26.00 32.66 0.05
N SER A 134 -24.93 33.16 -0.58
CA SER A 134 -23.61 32.55 -0.56
C SER A 134 -22.53 33.58 -0.85
N GLY A 135 -21.39 33.46 -0.18
CA GLY A 135 -20.18 34.24 -0.49
C GLY A 135 -19.29 33.57 -1.54
N GLN A 136 -19.67 32.41 -2.05
CA GLN A 136 -18.91 31.72 -3.10
C GLN A 136 -19.20 32.35 -4.47
N GLY A 137 -18.22 32.31 -5.36
CA GLY A 137 -18.40 32.64 -6.76
C GLY A 137 -18.50 31.38 -7.62
N THR A 138 -19.09 31.49 -8.80
CA THR A 138 -19.13 30.41 -9.77
C THR A 138 -18.85 30.91 -11.19
N ILE A 139 -18.22 30.06 -11.99
CA ILE A 139 -17.83 30.38 -13.36
C ILE A 139 -18.82 29.74 -14.32
N VAL A 140 -19.37 30.55 -15.22
CA VAL A 140 -20.33 30.15 -16.26
C VAL A 140 -19.71 30.39 -17.63
N PRO A 141 -19.73 29.41 -18.56
CA PRO A 141 -19.12 29.60 -19.87
C PRO A 141 -19.90 30.63 -20.73
N VAL A 142 -19.17 31.33 -21.60
CA VAL A 142 -19.72 32.10 -22.72
C VAL A 142 -20.05 31.12 -23.84
N LEU A 143 -21.28 31.13 -24.34
CA LEU A 143 -21.69 30.22 -25.44
C LEU A 143 -21.86 30.94 -26.77
N LYS A 144 -22.38 32.17 -26.75
CA LYS A 144 -22.51 33.00 -27.95
C LYS A 144 -21.68 34.27 -27.78
N SER A 145 -22.25 35.25 -27.10
CA SER A 145 -21.61 36.52 -26.78
C SER A 145 -22.33 37.17 -25.60
N PRO A 146 -21.69 38.12 -24.88
CA PRO A 146 -22.32 38.86 -23.79
C PRO A 146 -23.63 39.57 -24.14
N GLU A 147 -23.85 39.93 -25.41
CA GLU A 147 -25.09 40.59 -25.86
C GLU A 147 -26.20 39.61 -26.24
N GLN A 148 -25.86 38.33 -26.44
CA GLN A 148 -26.78 37.30 -26.95
C GLN A 148 -27.08 36.19 -25.95
N ASP A 149 -26.19 35.97 -24.99
CA ASP A 149 -26.36 34.94 -23.98
C ASP A 149 -27.45 35.33 -22.99
N GLN A 150 -28.42 34.43 -22.83
CA GLN A 150 -29.52 34.59 -21.89
C GLN A 150 -29.30 33.66 -20.71
N PHE A 151 -29.40 34.20 -19.51
CA PHE A 151 -29.27 33.43 -18.28
C PHE A 151 -30.65 33.13 -17.70
N PHE A 152 -30.76 31.99 -17.05
CA PHE A 152 -31.89 31.66 -16.19
C PHE A 152 -31.39 30.97 -14.94
N VAL A 153 -32.23 30.93 -13.91
CA VAL A 153 -31.94 30.21 -12.68
C VAL A 153 -32.93 29.07 -12.50
N SER A 154 -32.47 27.98 -11.90
CA SER A 154 -33.29 26.85 -11.49
C SER A 154 -33.05 26.58 -10.02
N PHE A 155 -34.07 26.08 -9.34
CA PHE A 155 -34.01 25.74 -7.92
C PHE A 155 -34.48 24.30 -7.73
N GLU A 156 -33.96 23.62 -6.72
CA GLU A 156 -34.56 22.38 -6.23
C GLU A 156 -35.77 22.68 -5.34
N VAL A 157 -35.72 23.79 -4.58
CA VAL A 157 -36.84 24.32 -3.80
C VAL A 157 -36.90 25.85 -3.93
N LEU A 158 -38.08 26.38 -4.23
CA LEU A 158 -38.39 27.81 -4.20
C LEU A 158 -39.82 28.03 -3.67
N GLY A 159 -39.93 28.52 -2.43
CA GLY A 159 -41.20 28.58 -1.72
C GLY A 159 -41.85 27.19 -1.65
N ASN A 160 -43.09 27.08 -2.13
CA ASN A 160 -43.82 25.79 -2.18
C ASN A 160 -43.51 24.94 -3.43
N SER A 161 -42.65 25.42 -4.34
CA SER A 161 -42.32 24.71 -5.58
C SER A 161 -41.08 23.85 -5.40
N THR A 162 -41.13 22.60 -5.89
CA THR A 162 -40.01 21.67 -5.83
C THR A 162 -39.66 21.12 -7.21
N ASN A 163 -38.37 20.91 -7.46
CA ASN A 163 -37.84 20.29 -8.66
C ASN A 163 -36.85 19.18 -8.23
N VAL A 164 -37.20 17.93 -8.52
CA VAL A 164 -36.38 16.78 -8.10
C VAL A 164 -35.26 16.58 -9.12
N ILE A 165 -34.03 16.86 -8.71
CA ILE A 165 -32.82 16.57 -9.49
C ILE A 165 -32.10 15.37 -8.88
N ILE A 166 -31.76 14.39 -9.72
CA ILE A 166 -31.04 13.18 -9.30
C ILE A 166 -29.65 13.22 -9.94
N GLU A 167 -28.62 13.48 -9.13
CA GLU A 167 -27.24 13.38 -9.56
C GLU A 167 -26.85 11.90 -9.72
N PRO A 168 -26.27 11.47 -10.85
CA PRO A 168 -25.79 10.12 -11.00
C PRO A 168 -24.61 9.89 -10.04
N SER A 169 -24.72 8.86 -9.20
CA SER A 169 -23.60 8.46 -8.34
C SER A 169 -22.40 8.06 -9.22
N PRO A 170 -21.16 8.48 -8.88
CA PRO A 170 -19.97 8.03 -9.59
C PRO A 170 -19.90 6.50 -9.59
N THR A 171 -19.61 5.90 -10.73
CA THR A 171 -19.38 4.46 -10.81
C THR A 171 -18.15 4.12 -9.97
N PRO A 172 -18.21 3.14 -9.04
CA PRO A 172 -17.03 2.74 -8.30
C PRO A 172 -15.95 2.23 -9.28
N PRO A 173 -14.65 2.48 -8.99
CA PRO A 173 -13.58 1.92 -9.80
C PRO A 173 -13.66 0.39 -9.81
N PRO A 174 -13.28 -0.26 -10.93
CA PRO A 174 -13.23 -1.71 -10.98
C PRO A 174 -12.23 -2.24 -9.94
N PRO A 175 -12.42 -3.46 -9.43
CA PRO A 175 -11.43 -4.10 -8.58
C PRO A 175 -10.09 -4.23 -9.33
N PRO A 176 -8.95 -4.24 -8.60
CA PRO A 176 -7.66 -4.50 -9.20
C PRO A 176 -7.65 -5.81 -9.98
N ALA A 177 -6.90 -5.88 -11.07
CA ALA A 177 -6.66 -7.13 -11.77
C ALA A 177 -5.83 -8.07 -10.89
N ASP A 178 -6.13 -9.37 -10.96
CA ASP A 178 -5.32 -10.39 -10.30
C ASP A 178 -3.90 -10.39 -10.88
N GLY A 179 -2.92 -10.61 -10.01
CA GLY A 179 -1.52 -10.77 -10.39
C GLY A 179 -1.25 -12.09 -11.13
N PRO A 180 -0.02 -12.30 -11.62
CA PRO A 180 0.39 -13.61 -12.12
C PRO A 180 0.26 -14.68 -11.02
N GLU A 181 -0.04 -15.92 -11.41
CA GLU A 181 -0.08 -17.06 -10.49
C GLU A 181 1.28 -17.20 -9.78
N THR A 182 1.27 -17.26 -8.45
CA THR A 182 2.46 -17.51 -7.62
C THR A 182 2.32 -18.82 -6.87
N PRO A 183 3.40 -19.59 -6.68
CA PRO A 183 3.33 -20.84 -5.93
C PRO A 183 2.93 -20.59 -4.46
N ASP A 184 2.11 -21.48 -3.91
CA ASP A 184 1.67 -21.48 -2.50
C ASP A 184 2.79 -21.95 -1.55
N ILE A 185 3.74 -22.72 -2.06
CA ILE A 185 4.91 -23.23 -1.32
C ILE A 185 6.16 -22.54 -1.88
N GLY A 186 6.91 -21.91 -0.98
CA GLY A 186 8.16 -21.23 -1.28
C GLY A 186 9.38 -22.07 -0.94
N LEU A 187 10.56 -21.48 -1.17
CA LEU A 187 11.84 -22.01 -0.72
C LEU A 187 12.49 -21.02 0.23
N ARG A 188 13.06 -21.53 1.31
CA ARG A 188 13.90 -20.74 2.21
C ARG A 188 15.10 -20.19 1.47
N THR A 189 15.42 -18.95 1.78
CA THR A 189 16.69 -18.33 1.40
C THR A 189 17.85 -19.05 2.10
N PHE A 190 19.07 -18.93 1.59
CA PHE A 190 20.21 -19.61 2.21
C PHE A 190 20.55 -19.05 3.59
N GLU A 191 20.23 -17.79 3.85
CA GLU A 191 20.29 -17.18 5.18
C GLU A 191 19.41 -17.93 6.17
N GLU A 192 18.16 -18.19 5.79
CA GLU A 192 17.19 -18.92 6.61
C GLU A 192 17.60 -20.39 6.76
N ILE A 193 18.09 -21.02 5.70
CA ILE A 193 18.65 -22.38 5.76
C ILE A 193 19.83 -22.42 6.73
N ASN A 194 20.77 -21.47 6.64
CA ASN A 194 21.95 -21.41 7.52
C ASN A 194 21.55 -21.17 8.99
N ALA A 195 20.58 -20.29 9.23
CA ALA A 195 20.04 -20.06 10.57
C ALA A 195 19.33 -21.30 11.12
N THR A 196 18.54 -21.99 10.29
CA THR A 196 17.87 -23.24 10.65
C THR A 196 18.89 -24.33 10.99
N MET A 197 19.91 -24.51 10.16
CA MET A 197 20.97 -25.49 10.40
C MET A 197 21.77 -25.16 11.67
N ALA A 198 22.01 -23.88 11.95
CA ALA A 198 22.67 -23.46 13.18
C ALA A 198 21.84 -23.79 14.44
N GLU A 199 20.53 -23.60 14.38
CA GLU A 199 19.64 -23.96 15.49
C GLU A 199 19.58 -25.50 15.68
N ILE A 200 19.39 -26.24 14.58
CA ILE A 200 19.32 -27.71 14.63
C ILE A 200 20.62 -28.32 15.10
N SER A 201 21.77 -27.87 14.59
CA SER A 201 23.09 -28.42 14.95
C SER A 201 23.70 -27.85 16.21
N THR A 202 23.15 -26.74 16.74
CA THR A 202 23.76 -25.91 17.79
C THR A 202 25.12 -25.28 17.42
N VAL A 203 25.53 -25.36 16.15
CA VAL A 203 26.75 -24.73 15.64
C VAL A 203 26.47 -23.32 15.17
N SER A 204 27.24 -22.35 15.65
CA SER A 204 27.08 -20.96 15.24
C SER A 204 27.32 -20.78 13.74
N THR A 205 26.51 -19.94 13.09
CA THR A 205 26.75 -19.46 11.72
C THR A 205 28.09 -18.72 11.56
N GLN A 206 28.69 -18.29 12.68
CA GLN A 206 29.98 -17.59 12.72
C GLN A 206 31.18 -18.54 12.87
N GLU A 207 30.95 -19.86 12.97
CA GLU A 207 32.03 -20.84 12.91
C GLU A 207 32.80 -20.68 11.59
N PRO A 208 34.14 -20.54 11.59
CA PRO A 208 34.89 -20.10 10.41
C PRO A 208 34.63 -20.93 9.14
N ASN A 209 34.57 -22.26 9.25
CA ASN A 209 34.33 -23.13 8.08
C ASN A 209 32.90 -23.02 7.56
N VAL A 210 31.92 -22.92 8.47
CA VAL A 210 30.50 -22.71 8.12
C VAL A 210 30.33 -21.37 7.41
N LEU A 211 30.89 -20.30 7.98
CA LEU A 211 30.81 -18.95 7.42
C LEU A 211 31.45 -18.85 6.05
N ASN A 212 32.65 -19.43 5.86
CA ASN A 212 33.34 -19.42 4.58
C ASN A 212 32.55 -20.17 3.50
N THR A 213 31.98 -21.32 3.84
CA THR A 213 31.12 -22.09 2.92
C THR A 213 29.85 -21.34 2.60
N PHE A 214 29.17 -20.77 3.61
CA PHE A 214 27.99 -19.93 3.44
C PHE A 214 28.24 -18.76 2.48
N LEU A 215 29.34 -18.02 2.65
CA LEU A 215 29.71 -16.90 1.77
C LEU A 215 30.00 -17.34 0.33
N THR A 216 30.45 -18.58 0.13
CA THR A 216 30.71 -19.16 -1.20
C THR A 216 29.40 -19.56 -1.87
N VAL A 217 28.53 -20.27 -1.16
CA VAL A 217 27.26 -20.79 -1.72
C VAL A 217 26.21 -19.70 -1.90
N LYS A 218 26.18 -18.69 -1.02
CA LYS A 218 25.25 -17.55 -1.10
C LYS A 218 25.36 -16.79 -2.42
N GLN A 219 26.55 -16.74 -3.02
CA GLN A 219 26.76 -16.06 -4.31
C GLN A 219 26.10 -16.78 -5.50
N GLN A 220 25.64 -18.02 -5.32
CA GLN A 220 25.15 -18.87 -6.40
C GLN A 220 23.62 -18.83 -6.57
N LEU A 221 22.91 -17.93 -5.86
CA LEU A 221 21.48 -18.03 -5.67
C LEU A 221 20.69 -16.78 -6.11
N PRO A 222 19.44 -16.98 -6.59
CA PRO A 222 18.41 -15.94 -6.62
C PRO A 222 18.09 -15.47 -5.20
N THR A 223 17.76 -14.19 -5.04
CA THR A 223 17.35 -13.58 -3.76
C THR A 223 15.90 -13.85 -3.39
N ASP A 224 15.17 -14.57 -4.24
CA ASP A 224 13.72 -14.68 -4.17
C ASP A 224 13.33 -16.12 -3.80
N GLU A 225 12.33 -16.25 -2.93
CA GLU A 225 11.84 -17.52 -2.35
C GLU A 225 10.99 -18.35 -3.33
N ASN A 226 11.10 -18.09 -4.63
CA ASN A 226 10.29 -18.74 -5.65
C ASN A 226 10.85 -20.13 -5.99
N MET A 227 9.99 -21.15 -5.89
CA MET A 227 10.30 -22.54 -6.22
C MET A 227 10.74 -22.73 -7.68
N GLU A 228 10.25 -21.91 -8.61
CA GLU A 228 10.64 -21.97 -10.03
C GLU A 228 12.12 -21.62 -10.28
N GLY A 229 12.76 -20.93 -9.32
CA GLY A 229 14.17 -20.55 -9.39
C GLY A 229 15.14 -21.62 -8.88
N PHE A 230 14.66 -22.80 -8.46
CA PHE A 230 15.50 -23.82 -7.84
C PHE A 230 16.27 -24.67 -8.85
N LEU A 231 17.59 -24.72 -8.68
CA LEU A 231 18.49 -25.46 -9.56
C LEU A 231 19.23 -26.55 -8.78
N ALA A 232 19.71 -27.58 -9.50
CA ALA A 232 20.52 -28.66 -8.91
C ALA A 232 21.79 -28.14 -8.19
N ALA A 233 22.33 -26.99 -8.61
CA ALA A 233 23.43 -26.33 -7.92
C ALA A 233 23.08 -25.95 -6.46
N HIS A 234 21.82 -25.60 -6.20
CA HIS A 234 21.34 -25.20 -4.88
C HIS A 234 21.28 -26.40 -3.96
N GLN A 235 20.86 -27.58 -4.46
CA GLN A 235 20.89 -28.83 -3.69
C GLN A 235 22.31 -29.16 -3.20
N MET A 236 23.30 -29.02 -4.09
CA MET A 236 24.69 -29.26 -3.73
C MET A 236 25.19 -28.25 -2.70
N ALA A 237 24.80 -26.98 -2.85
CA ALA A 237 25.15 -25.92 -1.92
C ALA A 237 24.55 -26.12 -0.52
N VAL A 238 23.28 -26.55 -0.41
CA VAL A 238 22.65 -26.94 0.86
C VAL A 238 23.39 -28.13 1.50
N ALA A 239 23.77 -29.13 0.69
CA ALA A 239 24.53 -30.28 1.17
C ALA A 239 25.91 -29.87 1.70
N GLN A 240 26.64 -28.99 0.99
CA GLN A 240 27.94 -28.48 1.45
C GLN A 240 27.82 -27.73 2.78
N LEU A 241 26.80 -26.88 2.92
CA LEU A 241 26.56 -26.15 4.15
C LEU A 241 26.19 -27.09 5.32
N SER A 242 25.36 -28.10 5.05
CA SER A 242 24.99 -29.14 6.03
C SER A 242 26.22 -29.91 6.52
N ILE A 243 27.10 -30.30 5.58
CA ILE A 243 28.35 -31.00 5.89
C ILE A 243 29.25 -30.17 6.79
N GLU A 244 29.39 -28.85 6.54
CA GLU A 244 30.24 -28.00 7.38
C GLU A 244 29.70 -27.79 8.79
N HIS A 245 28.37 -27.64 8.94
CA HIS A 245 27.74 -27.62 10.27
C HIS A 245 28.01 -28.93 11.03
N CYS A 246 27.81 -30.07 10.37
CA CYS A 246 28.04 -31.37 11.00
C CYS A 246 29.52 -31.68 11.24
N ASN A 247 30.42 -31.19 10.40
CA ASN A 247 31.86 -31.24 10.64
C ASN A 247 32.23 -30.45 11.90
N ALA A 248 31.76 -29.21 12.00
CA ALA A 248 32.00 -28.36 13.16
C ALA A 248 31.40 -28.92 14.45
N LEU A 249 30.25 -29.61 14.36
CA LEU A 249 29.61 -30.28 15.48
C LEU A 249 30.40 -31.51 15.94
N VAL A 250 30.74 -32.42 15.03
CA VAL A 250 31.34 -33.72 15.36
C VAL A 250 32.85 -33.63 15.64
N ASN A 251 33.57 -32.69 15.03
CA ASN A 251 35.01 -32.51 15.28
C ASN A 251 35.32 -31.87 16.64
N ASP A 252 34.36 -31.14 17.23
CA ASP A 252 34.51 -30.57 18.56
C ASP A 252 33.98 -31.55 19.61
N SER A 253 34.90 -32.11 20.41
CA SER A 253 34.57 -33.07 21.47
C SER A 253 33.56 -32.54 22.49
N THR A 254 33.55 -31.22 22.73
CA THR A 254 32.62 -30.59 23.68
C THR A 254 31.24 -30.46 23.06
N LYS A 255 31.15 -29.97 21.83
CA LYS A 255 29.86 -29.80 21.13
C LYS A 255 29.21 -31.15 20.86
N ARG A 256 29.97 -32.15 20.38
CA ARG A 256 29.42 -33.49 20.10
C ARG A 256 28.93 -34.21 21.34
N ALA A 257 29.63 -34.08 22.48
CA ALA A 257 29.19 -34.69 23.75
C ALA A 257 27.96 -33.99 24.32
N ALA A 258 27.81 -32.68 24.07
CA ALA A 258 26.60 -31.95 24.44
C ALA A 258 25.41 -32.30 23.55
N PHE A 259 25.65 -32.60 22.27
CA PHE A 259 24.61 -32.92 21.30
C PHE A 259 24.13 -34.38 21.40
N TRP A 260 25.06 -35.32 21.54
CA TRP A 260 24.80 -36.74 21.75
C TRP A 260 25.33 -37.18 23.12
N PRO A 261 24.58 -36.96 24.21
CA PRO A 261 25.04 -37.28 25.56
C PRO A 261 25.16 -38.79 25.81
N ASP A 262 24.34 -39.59 25.14
CA ASP A 262 24.28 -41.04 25.33
C ASP A 262 25.23 -41.80 24.39
N PHE A 263 25.69 -41.16 23.31
CA PHE A 263 26.60 -41.78 22.34
C PHE A 263 28.07 -41.49 22.66
N THR A 264 28.85 -42.56 22.89
CA THR A 264 30.23 -42.45 23.38
C THR A 264 31.31 -42.22 22.31
N PHE A 265 30.93 -42.17 21.02
CA PHE A 265 31.87 -42.11 19.88
C PHE A 265 33.01 -43.15 19.98
N PRO A 266 32.68 -44.46 20.01
CA PRO A 266 33.70 -45.50 20.15
C PRO A 266 34.60 -45.58 18.91
N ALA A 267 35.77 -46.21 19.06
CA ALA A 267 36.73 -46.34 17.96
C ALA A 267 36.32 -47.37 16.89
N SER A 268 35.56 -48.41 17.27
CA SER A 268 35.13 -49.48 16.36
C SER A 268 33.70 -49.28 15.87
N ILE A 269 33.46 -49.69 14.63
CA ILE A 269 32.14 -49.62 14.00
C ILE A 269 31.19 -50.65 14.61
N GLY A 270 31.69 -51.83 15.01
CA GLY A 270 30.86 -52.81 15.70
C GLY A 270 30.26 -52.29 17.01
N ALA A 271 31.02 -51.47 17.75
CA ALA A 271 30.52 -50.84 18.98
C ALA A 271 29.56 -49.68 18.72
N ALA A 272 29.74 -48.91 17.64
CA ALA A 272 28.88 -47.77 17.30
C ALA A 272 27.59 -48.15 16.55
N PHE A 273 27.65 -49.09 15.61
CA PHE A 273 26.60 -49.37 14.63
C PHE A 273 26.41 -50.87 14.34
N GLY A 274 27.05 -51.75 15.11
CA GLY A 274 26.94 -53.20 14.97
C GLY A 274 25.60 -53.78 15.48
N PRO A 275 25.44 -55.12 15.47
CA PRO A 275 24.16 -55.78 15.76
C PRO A 275 23.58 -55.52 17.16
N SER A 276 24.43 -55.18 18.12
CA SER A 276 24.05 -54.87 19.51
C SER A 276 24.15 -53.37 19.84
N ALA A 277 24.48 -52.53 18.86
CA ALA A 277 24.57 -51.09 19.05
C ALA A 277 23.21 -50.44 18.82
N ASP A 278 22.92 -49.41 19.62
CA ASP A 278 21.70 -48.63 19.46
C ASP A 278 21.97 -47.44 18.54
N ARG A 279 21.46 -47.52 17.30
CA ARG A 279 21.61 -46.44 16.31
C ARG A 279 20.75 -45.23 16.66
N ASP A 280 19.69 -45.43 17.44
CA ASP A 280 18.78 -44.36 17.83
C ASP A 280 19.48 -43.34 18.76
N GLU A 281 20.54 -43.75 19.48
CA GLU A 281 21.42 -42.82 20.22
C GLU A 281 22.02 -41.72 19.32
N VAL A 282 22.19 -41.99 18.02
CA VAL A 282 22.68 -41.02 17.03
C VAL A 282 21.52 -40.33 16.29
N PHE A 283 20.48 -41.08 15.93
CA PHE A 283 19.39 -40.59 15.09
C PHE A 283 18.40 -39.70 15.84
N ASP A 284 18.01 -40.07 17.05
CA ASP A 284 16.94 -39.38 17.79
C ASP A 284 17.30 -37.92 18.09
N PRO A 285 18.52 -37.58 18.59
CA PRO A 285 18.88 -36.18 18.83
C PRO A 285 18.89 -35.28 17.58
N LEU A 286 19.03 -35.87 16.38
CA LEU A 286 18.92 -35.16 15.10
C LEU A 286 17.46 -35.00 14.70
N ILE A 287 16.71 -36.11 14.72
CA ILE A 287 15.31 -36.17 14.28
C ILE A 287 14.44 -35.30 15.18
N ASP A 288 14.62 -35.35 16.50
CA ASP A 288 13.82 -34.58 17.45
C ASP A 288 13.94 -33.08 17.23
N ARG A 289 15.13 -32.60 16.86
CA ARG A 289 15.36 -31.18 16.55
C ARG A 289 14.81 -30.74 15.19
N ILE A 290 14.65 -31.67 14.25
CA ILE A 290 14.13 -31.40 12.89
C ILE A 290 12.60 -31.51 12.87
N THR A 291 12.07 -32.55 13.50
CA THR A 291 10.68 -32.98 13.37
C THR A 291 9.82 -32.58 14.57
N LEU A 292 10.43 -32.09 15.66
CA LEU A 292 9.76 -31.62 16.88
C LEU A 292 8.55 -32.51 17.26
N PRO A 293 8.76 -33.82 17.42
CA PRO A 293 7.66 -34.75 17.68
C PRO A 293 6.94 -34.37 18.98
N ASP A 294 5.63 -34.60 19.00
CA ASP A 294 4.85 -34.41 20.22
C ASP A 294 5.25 -35.41 21.31
N GLY A 295 4.68 -35.26 22.52
CA GLY A 295 4.96 -36.17 23.64
C GLY A 295 4.57 -37.64 23.42
N PHE A 296 3.99 -37.98 22.26
CA PHE A 296 3.64 -39.33 21.84
C PHE A 296 4.47 -39.83 20.64
N GLY A 297 5.48 -39.05 20.21
CA GLY A 297 6.36 -39.39 19.09
C GLY A 297 5.74 -39.12 17.71
N ALA A 298 4.62 -38.39 17.64
CA ALA A 298 3.96 -38.04 16.39
C ALA A 298 4.41 -36.67 15.88
N GLY A 299 4.68 -36.60 14.58
CA GLY A 299 5.06 -35.38 13.88
C GLY A 299 3.91 -34.51 13.39
N LEU A 300 4.22 -33.33 12.83
CA LEU A 300 3.27 -32.55 12.03
C LEU A 300 2.82 -33.34 10.79
N SER A 301 1.58 -33.15 10.35
CA SER A 301 1.04 -33.84 9.16
C SER A 301 1.72 -33.46 7.84
N THR A 302 2.48 -32.37 7.82
CA THR A 302 3.19 -31.83 6.66
C THR A 302 4.69 -32.10 6.68
N GLN A 303 5.19 -32.83 7.68
CA GLN A 303 6.61 -33.17 7.80
C GLN A 303 6.85 -34.64 7.41
N PRO A 304 8.12 -35.05 7.18
CA PRO A 304 8.45 -36.44 6.89
C PRO A 304 7.99 -37.38 8.01
N ASP A 305 7.52 -38.57 7.64
CA ASP A 305 7.26 -39.64 8.61
C ASP A 305 8.57 -40.01 9.32
N ILE A 306 8.52 -40.07 10.65
CA ILE A 306 9.70 -40.28 11.49
C ILE A 306 10.30 -41.67 11.29
N ALA A 307 9.46 -42.69 11.09
CA ALA A 307 9.93 -44.06 10.88
C ALA A 307 10.61 -44.21 9.51
N ASP A 308 10.04 -43.60 8.48
CA ASP A 308 10.66 -43.57 7.14
C ASP A 308 11.98 -42.79 7.16
N PHE A 309 12.03 -41.66 7.88
CA PHE A 309 13.26 -40.88 8.02
C PHE A 309 14.37 -41.68 8.73
N LYS A 310 14.05 -42.37 9.84
CA LYS A 310 14.97 -43.30 10.50
C LYS A 310 15.43 -44.41 9.56
N GLY A 311 14.53 -44.96 8.74
CA GLY A 311 14.82 -45.99 7.75
C GLY A 311 15.88 -45.54 6.74
N GLU A 312 15.75 -44.32 6.21
CA GLU A 312 16.73 -43.75 5.27
C GLU A 312 18.10 -43.49 5.91
N LEU A 313 18.12 -42.98 7.15
CA LEU A 313 19.38 -42.80 7.90
C LEU A 313 20.06 -44.13 8.21
N SER A 314 19.29 -45.17 8.56
CA SER A 314 19.81 -46.51 8.78
C SER A 314 20.41 -47.12 7.50
N SER A 315 19.71 -46.97 6.37
CA SER A 315 20.20 -47.38 5.05
C SER A 315 21.47 -46.63 4.64
N LEU A 316 21.58 -45.33 4.96
CA LEU A 316 22.82 -44.57 4.79
C LEU A 316 23.96 -45.14 5.66
N THR A 317 23.71 -45.40 6.93
CA THR A 317 24.70 -46.00 7.84
C THR A 317 25.19 -47.33 7.29
N ASP A 318 24.30 -48.23 6.86
CA ASP A 318 24.69 -49.53 6.29
C ASP A 318 25.60 -49.40 5.08
N ARG A 319 25.31 -48.43 4.18
CA ARG A 319 26.14 -48.13 3.01
C ARG A 319 27.52 -47.57 3.38
N LEU A 320 27.62 -46.85 4.49
CA LEU A 320 28.90 -46.26 4.95
C LEU A 320 29.72 -47.23 5.83
N THR A 321 29.09 -48.27 6.36
CA THR A 321 29.73 -49.27 7.22
C THR A 321 30.00 -50.61 6.52
N THR A 322 29.99 -50.67 5.18
CA THR A 322 30.24 -51.92 4.43
C THR A 322 31.62 -52.54 4.67
N CYS A 323 32.56 -51.77 5.23
CA CYS A 323 33.88 -52.26 5.67
C CYS A 323 33.81 -53.12 6.95
N TYR A 324 32.69 -53.13 7.66
CA TYR A 324 32.45 -53.97 8.84
C TYR A 324 31.62 -55.20 8.46
N ASN A 325 32.07 -56.38 8.90
CA ASN A 325 31.38 -57.63 8.64
C ASN A 325 30.47 -58.02 9.82
N PHE A 326 29.17 -57.77 9.67
CA PHE A 326 28.15 -58.06 10.68
C PHE A 326 28.02 -59.55 11.04
N SER A 327 28.48 -60.47 10.19
CA SER A 327 28.40 -61.92 10.46
C SER A 327 29.60 -62.44 11.26
N THR A 328 30.76 -61.80 11.15
CA THR A 328 32.00 -62.24 11.80
C THR A 328 32.51 -61.28 12.86
N ASP A 329 31.83 -60.14 13.07
CA ASP A 329 32.25 -59.04 13.95
C ASP A 329 33.65 -58.51 13.64
N GLU A 330 34.02 -58.55 12.35
CA GLU A 330 35.34 -58.11 11.88
C GLU A 330 35.26 -56.67 11.38
N ASP A 331 36.06 -55.79 11.98
CA ASP A 331 36.13 -54.36 11.64
C ASP A 331 37.36 -54.06 10.77
N ASN A 332 37.14 -53.96 9.46
CA ASN A 332 38.16 -53.56 8.47
C ASN A 332 38.03 -52.08 8.07
N CYS A 333 37.32 -51.28 8.86
CA CYS A 333 37.15 -49.86 8.58
C CYS A 333 38.40 -49.04 8.97
N GLU A 334 38.62 -47.94 8.26
CA GLU A 334 39.70 -47.01 8.59
C GLU A 334 39.48 -46.33 9.94
N PRO A 335 40.56 -46.00 10.69
CA PRO A 335 40.43 -45.27 11.94
C PRO A 335 39.66 -43.96 11.76
N GLY A 336 38.71 -43.67 12.66
CA GLY A 336 37.85 -42.48 12.58
C GLY A 336 36.62 -42.65 11.67
N ARG A 337 36.34 -43.87 11.17
CA ARG A 337 35.12 -44.14 10.39
C ARG A 337 33.84 -43.77 11.14
N VAL A 338 33.77 -43.98 12.46
CA VAL A 338 32.59 -43.62 13.28
C VAL A 338 32.25 -42.14 13.12
N ASP A 339 33.23 -41.26 13.31
CA ASP A 339 33.06 -39.80 13.15
C ASP A 339 32.60 -39.45 11.72
N THR A 340 33.14 -40.11 10.69
CA THR A 340 32.72 -39.92 9.29
C THR A 340 31.26 -40.34 9.06
N VAL A 341 30.84 -41.47 9.63
CA VAL A 341 29.44 -41.94 9.53
C VAL A 341 28.50 -40.96 10.23
N VAL A 342 28.81 -40.54 11.47
CA VAL A 342 27.98 -39.58 12.22
C VAL A 342 27.88 -38.24 11.48
N LYS A 343 28.99 -37.73 10.91
CA LYS A 343 28.97 -36.51 10.07
C LYS A 343 28.06 -36.65 8.87
N ALA A 344 28.12 -37.79 8.16
CA ALA A 344 27.30 -38.02 6.99
C ALA A 344 25.81 -38.15 7.34
N VAL A 345 25.48 -38.86 8.41
CA VAL A 345 24.12 -38.99 8.94
C VAL A 345 23.57 -37.62 9.35
N CYS A 346 24.34 -36.85 10.12
CA CYS A 346 23.99 -35.48 10.49
C CYS A 346 23.75 -34.62 9.24
N ALA A 347 24.65 -34.66 8.26
CA ALA A 347 24.54 -33.81 7.07
C ALA A 347 23.32 -34.19 6.21
N ALA A 348 23.03 -35.48 6.08
CA ALA A 348 21.84 -35.98 5.40
C ALA A 348 20.55 -35.58 6.15
N ALA A 349 20.58 -35.59 7.48
CA ALA A 349 19.46 -35.15 8.29
C ALA A 349 19.22 -33.63 8.14
N LEU A 350 20.27 -32.81 8.18
CA LEU A 350 20.15 -31.34 8.05
C LEU A 350 19.80 -30.88 6.64
N GLY A 351 20.33 -31.54 5.60
CA GLY A 351 20.13 -31.19 4.20
C GLY A 351 18.82 -31.69 3.58
N ASN A 352 17.79 -31.90 4.39
CA ASN A 352 16.52 -32.49 3.95
C ASN A 352 15.53 -31.42 3.42
N ALA A 353 14.42 -31.87 2.83
CA ALA A 353 13.42 -30.95 2.26
C ALA A 353 12.70 -30.08 3.31
N ALA A 354 12.57 -30.54 4.56
CA ALA A 354 11.95 -29.78 5.65
C ALA A 354 12.79 -28.58 6.10
N THR A 355 14.09 -28.55 5.81
CA THR A 355 14.94 -27.36 6.03
C THR A 355 14.96 -26.42 4.83
N LEU A 356 14.41 -26.83 3.69
CA LEU A 356 14.44 -26.09 2.42
C LEU A 356 13.08 -25.46 2.04
N MET A 357 11.97 -26.17 2.24
CA MET A 357 10.63 -25.70 1.84
C MET A 357 9.98 -24.84 2.93
N GLN A 358 9.13 -23.89 2.54
CA GLN A 358 8.33 -23.06 3.45
C GLN A 358 6.92 -22.78 2.96
#